data_AF-A0A2G7GSU4-F1
#
_entry.id   AF-A0A2G7GSU4-F1
#
_cell.length_a   1.000
_cell.length_b   1.000
_cell.length_c   1.000
_cell.angle_alpha   90.00
_cell.angle_beta   90.00
_cell.angle_gamma   90.00
#
_symmetry.space_group_name_H-M   'P 1'
#
loop_
_entity.id
_entity.type
_entity.pdbx_description
1 polymer ?
#
loop_
_entity_poly.entity_id
_entity_poly.type
_entity_poly.pdbx_seq_one_letter_code
_entity_poly.pdbx_strand_id
1 'polypeptide(L)'
;MIDLQKGMTVRSFSGCPGTLEGTVQEARRVRSSVWAQQRCAGLTSGAVYQEFPQAREQRPARRPTRQGLEIPRSHGPLCEVTMPRTPSLPHSIITAQLNRVTSLSGLVPYSTLRKSAISKEMARDSFESTEDLQRRARNAPDGAFLAIDFVMVPHAARTMEGVNYHYSGQAQTRLGHQFTSAALVRFGEDPVPLLERFKVSQALHTERYPYRTATQEMIHVVQDCLTAGVPMAGLLLDGEFGRDAAVTFSRQHQIPVLIRAKANMTVQFEGESLTLDALSRQFPPERCHLYAEFGWRVRRLPVVREVGGFDVLIVWRKLHGEWTRFFLFSMFGSDVTVRSLLRAWKARWGIEVIHRFFKQNLGLGRCHCRTIQAQENWVWCVVEAFRAVLRVRREVPGVTWRAAQQQAALNAEKYVLTGLEQDEPLLEAA
;
A
#
# COMPACT_ATOMS: atom_id res chain seq x y z
N MET A 1 -18.90 17.55 9.68
CA MET A 1 -20.06 16.64 9.81
C MET A 1 -20.28 15.95 8.49
N ILE A 2 -19.82 14.70 8.37
CA ILE A 2 -20.37 13.69 7.46
C ILE A 2 -20.27 12.39 8.25
N ASP A 3 -21.45 11.83 8.54
CA ASP A 3 -21.67 10.61 9.30
C ASP A 3 -21.54 9.42 8.34
N LEU A 4 -20.52 8.58 8.54
CA LEU A 4 -20.34 7.30 7.86
C LEU A 4 -20.11 6.22 8.91
N GLN A 5 -21.08 6.05 9.81
CA GLN A 5 -21.29 4.82 10.57
C GLN A 5 -22.69 4.27 10.31
N LYS A 6 -22.80 3.36 9.35
CA LYS A 6 -23.85 2.32 9.18
C LYS A 6 -23.48 1.53 7.91
N GLY A 7 -23.42 0.21 7.87
CA GLY A 7 -23.63 -0.81 8.88
C GLY A 7 -23.18 -2.15 8.30
N MET A 8 -22.85 -3.10 9.17
CA MET A 8 -22.87 -4.52 8.86
C MET A 8 -23.17 -5.28 10.14
N THR A 9 -24.39 -5.81 10.18
CA THR A 9 -24.95 -6.63 11.25
C THR A 9 -24.21 -7.97 11.27
N VAL A 10 -23.47 -8.24 12.35
CA VAL A 10 -22.94 -9.59 12.61
C VAL A 10 -23.97 -10.31 13.47
N ARG A 11 -24.53 -11.40 12.95
CA ARG A 11 -25.41 -12.30 13.69
C ARG A 11 -24.60 -12.97 14.81
N SER A 12 -25.07 -12.81 16.03
CA SER A 12 -24.62 -13.51 17.23
C SER A 12 -25.03 -14.99 17.18
N PHE A 13 -24.10 -15.88 17.52
CA PHE A 13 -24.44 -17.22 18.02
C PHE A 13 -24.21 -17.25 19.53
N SER A 14 -25.28 -17.54 20.26
CA SER A 14 -25.35 -17.75 21.70
C SER A 14 -24.85 -19.14 22.08
N GLY A 15 -23.98 -19.21 23.09
CA GLY A 15 -23.62 -20.43 23.80
C GLY A 15 -23.18 -20.08 25.22
N CYS A 16 -23.98 -20.51 26.20
CA CYS A 16 -23.88 -20.24 27.64
C CYS A 16 -22.84 -21.15 28.37
N PRO A 17 -22.59 -20.94 29.68
CA PRO A 17 -21.23 -20.87 30.25
C PRO A 17 -20.78 -22.13 31.02
N GLY A 18 -19.47 -22.20 31.28
CA GLY A 18 -18.87 -23.12 32.24
C GLY A 18 -17.63 -22.51 32.89
N THR A 19 -17.75 -22.21 34.17
CA THR A 19 -16.68 -21.87 35.13
C THR A 19 -15.70 -23.02 35.34
N LEU A 20 -14.41 -22.73 35.49
CA LEU A 20 -13.55 -23.33 36.53
C LEU A 20 -12.19 -22.59 36.62
N GLU A 21 -11.85 -22.24 37.86
CA GLU A 21 -10.57 -21.72 38.33
C GLU A 21 -9.45 -22.75 38.16
N GLY A 22 -8.20 -22.31 38.05
CA GLY A 22 -7.05 -23.23 38.06
C GLY A 22 -5.72 -22.59 37.65
N THR A 23 -4.93 -22.27 38.67
CA THR A 23 -3.59 -21.67 38.69
C THR A 23 -2.44 -22.53 38.13
N VAL A 24 -1.36 -21.83 37.73
CA VAL A 24 0.09 -22.17 37.86
C VAL A 24 0.80 -23.03 36.79
N GLN A 25 1.85 -22.40 36.25
CA GLN A 25 3.17 -22.84 35.77
C GLN A 25 3.39 -24.23 35.12
N GLU A 26 4.28 -24.17 34.11
CA GLU A 26 5.27 -25.20 33.75
C GLU A 26 4.88 -26.21 32.67
N ALA A 27 5.32 -25.95 31.43
CA ALA A 27 5.80 -26.98 30.50
C ALA A 27 6.51 -26.34 29.30
N ARG A 28 7.81 -26.07 29.46
CA ARG A 28 8.75 -26.10 28.34
C ARG A 28 8.98 -27.58 27.97
N ARG A 29 9.18 -27.81 26.68
CA ARG A 29 9.90 -28.93 26.04
C ARG A 29 9.11 -30.19 25.65
N VAL A 30 9.28 -30.51 24.36
CA VAL A 30 9.19 -31.82 23.69
C VAL A 30 7.78 -32.31 23.36
N ARG A 31 7.42 -32.24 22.07
CA ARG A 31 7.06 -33.43 21.26
C ARG A 31 6.91 -33.05 19.78
N SER A 32 7.95 -33.39 19.03
CA SER A 32 7.89 -33.71 17.62
C SER A 32 7.17 -35.04 17.41
N SER A 33 6.67 -35.25 16.19
CA SER A 33 6.23 -36.51 15.58
C SER A 33 5.04 -37.22 16.23
N VAL A 34 3.89 -37.18 15.55
CA VAL A 34 3.08 -38.32 15.07
C VAL A 34 1.99 -37.68 14.18
N TRP A 35 1.42 -38.45 13.25
CA TRP A 35 0.37 -38.13 12.26
C TRP A 35 0.87 -38.05 10.81
N ALA A 36 1.37 -39.20 10.36
CA ALA A 36 1.11 -39.69 9.02
C ALA A 36 0.17 -40.91 9.13
N GLN A 37 -0.73 -41.02 8.14
CA GLN A 37 -1.50 -42.21 7.73
C GLN A 37 -2.68 -42.67 8.60
N GLN A 38 -3.91 -42.38 8.15
CA GLN A 38 -4.76 -43.31 7.36
C GLN A 38 -6.24 -42.90 7.47
N ARG A 39 -6.88 -42.64 6.34
CA ARG A 39 -8.06 -43.42 5.89
C ARG A 39 -8.43 -43.07 4.45
N CYS A 40 -8.55 -44.14 3.67
CA CYS A 40 -8.89 -44.23 2.26
C CYS A 40 -10.40 -44.25 2.00
N ALA A 41 -10.69 -44.30 0.69
CA ALA A 41 -11.91 -44.71 -0.01
C ALA A 41 -12.93 -43.57 -0.22
N GLY A 42 -13.34 -43.24 -1.44
CA GLY A 42 -13.10 -43.81 -2.76
C GLY A 42 -14.13 -43.22 -3.72
N LEU A 43 -13.83 -43.14 -5.01
CA LEU A 43 -14.74 -43.36 -6.13
C LEU A 43 -14.00 -43.17 -7.47
N THR A 44 -14.14 -44.20 -8.28
CA THR A 44 -13.53 -44.46 -9.59
C THR A 44 -14.43 -43.99 -10.74
N SER A 45 -13.85 -43.33 -11.74
CA SER A 45 -14.06 -43.54 -13.20
C SER A 45 -13.02 -42.64 -13.90
N GLY A 46 -12.26 -43.03 -14.91
CA GLY A 46 -12.53 -43.98 -15.99
C GLY A 46 -12.56 -43.20 -17.30
N ALA A 47 -11.41 -42.82 -17.86
CA ALA A 47 -11.31 -42.24 -19.21
C ALA A 47 -9.95 -42.55 -19.87
N VAL A 48 -10.00 -43.65 -20.61
CA VAL A 48 -9.26 -44.08 -21.81
C VAL A 48 -8.36 -43.02 -22.47
N TYR A 49 -7.07 -43.38 -22.59
CA TYR A 49 -6.10 -42.77 -23.51
C TYR A 49 -6.45 -43.17 -24.96
N GLN A 50 -6.60 -42.18 -25.85
CA GLN A 50 -6.59 -42.38 -27.29
C GLN A 50 -5.38 -41.66 -27.89
N GLU A 51 -4.47 -42.46 -28.43
CA GLU A 51 -3.32 -42.03 -29.22
C GLU A 51 -3.81 -41.46 -30.57
N PHE A 52 -3.36 -40.25 -30.91
CA PHE A 52 -3.54 -39.68 -32.25
C PHE A 52 -2.29 -39.96 -33.09
N PRO A 53 -2.43 -40.52 -34.31
CA PRO A 53 -1.31 -40.75 -35.20
C PRO A 53 -0.85 -39.46 -35.88
N GLN A 54 0.47 -39.35 -36.03
CA GLN A 54 1.20 -38.31 -36.75
C GLN A 54 0.77 -38.26 -38.23
N ALA A 55 0.20 -37.13 -38.66
CA ALA A 55 -0.06 -36.84 -40.07
C ALA A 55 1.18 -36.18 -40.70
N ARG A 56 1.70 -36.85 -41.74
CA ARG A 56 2.83 -36.45 -42.58
C ARG A 56 2.59 -35.10 -43.28
N GLU A 57 3.64 -34.29 -43.30
CA GLU A 57 3.80 -33.13 -44.17
C GLU A 57 3.66 -33.51 -45.65
N GLN A 58 2.75 -32.85 -46.36
CA GLN A 58 2.78 -32.74 -47.82
C GLN A 58 2.90 -31.26 -48.20
N ARG A 59 4.06 -30.91 -48.75
CA ARG A 59 4.35 -29.59 -49.34
C ARG A 59 3.63 -29.47 -50.69
N PRO A 60 2.79 -28.45 -50.93
CA PRO A 60 2.31 -28.17 -52.26
C PRO A 60 3.31 -27.34 -53.07
N ALA A 61 3.34 -27.64 -54.37
CA ALA A 61 4.29 -27.18 -55.38
C ALA A 61 4.30 -25.65 -55.61
N ARG A 62 5.48 -25.18 -56.04
CA ARG A 62 5.75 -23.80 -56.47
C ARG A 62 4.81 -23.40 -57.62
N ARG A 63 4.10 -22.29 -57.45
CA ARG A 63 3.39 -21.59 -58.55
C ARG A 63 4.36 -20.76 -59.39
N PRO A 64 4.09 -20.61 -60.71
CA PRO A 64 4.97 -19.94 -61.66
C PRO A 64 4.95 -18.41 -61.50
N THR A 65 6.10 -17.82 -61.79
CA THR A 65 6.39 -16.38 -61.84
C THR A 65 5.48 -15.69 -62.87
N ARG A 66 4.59 -14.80 -62.43
CA ARG A 66 3.86 -13.88 -63.32
C ARG A 66 4.78 -12.72 -63.70
N GLN A 67 5.05 -12.59 -65.00
CA GLN A 67 5.65 -11.43 -65.62
C GLN A 67 4.75 -10.20 -65.43
N GLY A 68 5.39 -9.05 -65.26
CA GLY A 68 4.79 -7.80 -64.83
C GLY A 68 3.89 -7.13 -65.86
N LEU A 69 2.94 -6.37 -65.34
CA LEU A 69 2.30 -5.25 -66.02
C LEU A 69 2.57 -4.02 -65.13
N GLU A 70 3.45 -3.14 -65.57
CA GLU A 70 3.69 -1.85 -64.92
C GLU A 70 2.53 -0.91 -65.26
N ILE A 71 1.75 -0.56 -64.23
CA ILE A 71 0.76 0.53 -64.29
C ILE A 71 1.45 1.78 -63.69
N PRO A 72 1.52 2.92 -64.40
CA PRO A 72 2.12 4.13 -63.87
C PRO A 72 1.32 4.62 -62.65
N ARG A 73 1.95 4.68 -61.48
CA ARG A 73 1.35 5.27 -60.28
C ARG A 73 1.55 6.78 -60.33
N SER A 74 0.46 7.52 -60.49
CA SER A 74 0.43 8.96 -60.28
C SER A 74 0.75 9.27 -58.81
N HIS A 75 1.81 10.06 -58.57
CA HIS A 75 2.14 10.59 -57.24
C HIS A 75 1.09 11.62 -56.82
N GLY A 76 0.07 11.17 -56.09
CA GLY A 76 -0.74 12.04 -55.25
C GLY A 76 0.06 12.52 -54.03
N PRO A 77 -0.32 13.65 -53.42
CA PRO A 77 0.38 14.20 -52.25
C PRO A 77 0.45 13.15 -51.13
N LEU A 78 1.65 12.96 -50.60
CA LEU A 78 1.92 12.11 -49.45
C LEU A 78 1.17 12.67 -48.23
N CYS A 79 -0.04 12.19 -47.98
CA CYS A 79 -0.58 12.18 -46.63
C CYS A 79 0.36 11.31 -45.80
N GLU A 80 1.23 11.95 -45.00
CA GLU A 80 1.87 11.28 -43.88
C GLU A 80 0.76 10.79 -42.96
N VAL A 81 0.38 9.52 -43.14
CA VAL A 81 -0.43 8.80 -42.14
C VAL A 81 0.51 8.59 -40.97
N THR A 82 0.48 9.52 -40.01
CA THR A 82 1.14 9.34 -38.71
C THR A 82 0.57 8.07 -38.11
N MET A 83 1.37 7.00 -38.12
CA MET A 83 1.01 5.74 -37.50
C MET A 83 0.67 6.02 -36.03
N PRO A 84 -0.48 5.55 -35.52
CA PRO A 84 -0.87 5.79 -34.13
C PRO A 84 0.27 5.32 -33.22
N ARG A 85 0.78 6.23 -32.39
CA ARG A 85 1.89 5.95 -31.47
C ARG A 85 1.47 4.79 -30.57
N THR A 86 2.35 3.81 -30.44
CA THR A 86 2.11 2.66 -29.56
C THR A 86 2.15 3.15 -28.11
N PRO A 87 1.11 2.94 -27.30
CA PRO A 87 1.12 3.34 -25.89
C PRO A 87 2.23 2.60 -25.15
N SER A 88 2.96 3.30 -24.29
CA SER A 88 4.00 2.67 -23.48
C SER A 88 3.38 1.66 -22.51
N LEU A 89 4.12 0.60 -22.17
CA LEU A 89 3.63 -0.46 -21.30
C LEU A 89 3.08 0.07 -19.94
N PRO A 90 3.74 1.03 -19.26
CA PRO A 90 3.18 1.60 -18.04
C PRO A 90 1.78 2.21 -18.24
N HIS A 91 1.55 2.95 -19.33
CA HIS A 91 0.22 3.52 -19.63
C HIS A 91 -0.83 2.44 -19.89
N SER A 92 -0.47 1.36 -20.60
CA SER A 92 -1.36 0.21 -20.80
C SER A 92 -1.77 -0.41 -19.46
N ILE A 93 -0.83 -0.60 -18.54
CA ILE A 93 -1.09 -1.16 -17.20
C ILE A 93 -1.97 -0.22 -16.38
N ILE A 94 -1.63 1.07 -16.34
CA ILE A 94 -2.42 2.09 -15.62
C ILE A 94 -3.87 2.12 -16.12
N THR A 95 -4.06 2.14 -17.45
CA THR A 95 -5.39 2.14 -18.07
C THR A 95 -6.19 0.89 -17.71
N ALA A 96 -5.54 -0.27 -17.75
CA ALA A 96 -6.16 -1.52 -17.35
C ALA A 96 -6.53 -1.54 -15.85
N GLN A 97 -5.65 -1.08 -14.96
CA GLN A 97 -5.91 -0.98 -13.53
C GLN A 97 -7.08 -0.04 -13.22
N LEU A 98 -7.17 1.10 -13.90
CA LEU A 98 -8.31 2.03 -13.80
C LEU A 98 -9.62 1.35 -14.22
N ASN A 99 -9.57 0.51 -15.26
CA ASN A 99 -10.69 -0.34 -15.71
C ASN A 99 -10.89 -1.62 -14.89
N ARG A 100 -10.18 -1.78 -13.76
CA ARG A 100 -10.25 -2.97 -12.89
C ARG A 100 -9.88 -4.26 -13.60
N VAL A 101 -9.08 -4.15 -14.65
CA VAL A 101 -8.51 -5.28 -15.37
C VAL A 101 -7.17 -5.61 -14.73
N THR A 102 -7.19 -6.63 -13.88
CA THR A 102 -6.08 -6.89 -12.97
C THR A 102 -5.28 -8.15 -13.31
N SER A 103 -5.44 -8.70 -14.51
CA SER A 103 -4.69 -9.88 -14.96
C SER A 103 -3.84 -9.53 -16.17
N LEU A 104 -2.65 -10.13 -16.27
CA LEU A 104 -1.77 -9.94 -17.44
C LEU A 104 -2.47 -10.27 -18.77
N SER A 105 -3.34 -11.29 -18.79
CA SER A 105 -4.12 -11.60 -20.00
C SER A 105 -5.09 -10.48 -20.36
N GLY A 106 -5.70 -9.85 -19.35
CA GLY A 106 -6.58 -8.71 -19.53
C GLY A 106 -5.85 -7.41 -19.91
N LEU A 107 -4.52 -7.35 -19.80
CA LEU A 107 -3.74 -6.20 -20.28
C LEU A 107 -3.58 -6.19 -21.80
N VAL A 108 -3.72 -7.34 -22.46
CA VAL A 108 -3.47 -7.49 -23.90
C VAL A 108 -4.34 -6.54 -24.75
N PRO A 109 -5.63 -6.30 -24.46
CA PRO A 109 -6.42 -5.30 -25.18
C PRO A 109 -5.91 -3.84 -25.05
N TYR A 110 -5.11 -3.54 -24.03
CA TYR A 110 -4.59 -2.19 -23.77
C TYR A 110 -3.15 -2.01 -24.25
N SER A 111 -2.52 -3.05 -24.79
CA SER A 111 -1.11 -3.07 -25.19
C SER A 111 -0.93 -3.73 -26.55
N THR A 112 0.08 -3.31 -27.31
CA THR A 112 0.51 -4.03 -28.53
C THR A 112 1.30 -5.30 -28.21
N LEU A 113 1.69 -5.49 -26.95
CA LEU A 113 2.50 -6.62 -26.50
C LEU A 113 1.63 -7.84 -26.18
N ARG A 114 2.13 -9.02 -26.57
CA ARG A 114 1.57 -10.29 -26.10
C ARG A 114 1.88 -10.48 -24.62
N LYS A 115 1.06 -11.28 -23.93
CA LYS A 115 1.21 -11.60 -22.49
C LYS A 115 2.65 -11.97 -22.07
N SER A 116 3.34 -12.79 -22.83
CA SER A 116 4.72 -13.22 -22.52
C SER A 116 5.71 -12.06 -22.62
N ALA A 117 5.54 -11.16 -23.58
CA ALA A 117 6.35 -9.96 -23.73
C ALA A 117 6.08 -8.98 -22.58
N ILE A 118 4.82 -8.74 -22.22
CA ILE A 118 4.45 -7.90 -21.05
C ILE A 118 5.15 -8.40 -19.78
N SER A 119 5.05 -9.71 -19.50
CA SER A 119 5.70 -10.28 -18.31
C SER A 119 7.22 -10.14 -18.33
N LYS A 120 7.85 -10.16 -19.50
CA LYS A 120 9.29 -9.99 -19.65
C LYS A 120 9.69 -8.53 -19.45
N GLU A 121 8.97 -7.60 -20.07
CA GLU A 121 9.23 -6.16 -19.91
C GLU A 121 9.03 -5.69 -18.47
N MET A 122 8.00 -6.18 -17.78
CA MET A 122 7.80 -5.87 -16.36
C MET A 122 8.98 -6.32 -15.48
N ALA A 123 9.73 -7.34 -15.88
CA ALA A 123 10.83 -7.90 -15.08
C ALA A 123 12.21 -7.29 -15.41
N ARG A 124 12.31 -6.36 -16.38
CA ARG A 124 13.58 -5.79 -16.83
C ARG A 124 14.02 -4.59 -16.00
N ASP A 125 13.57 -3.40 -16.40
CA ASP A 125 14.03 -2.12 -15.86
C ASP A 125 13.00 -1.56 -14.90
N SER A 126 13.46 -0.76 -13.95
CA SER A 126 12.56 -0.06 -13.03
C SER A 126 11.77 1.02 -13.76
N PHE A 127 10.47 1.09 -13.49
CA PHE A 127 9.64 2.21 -13.91
C PHE A 127 9.80 3.42 -12.98
N GLU A 128 10.31 3.19 -11.76
CA GLU A 128 10.51 4.24 -10.77
C GLU A 128 11.74 5.09 -11.10
N SER A 129 11.57 6.41 -11.02
CA SER A 129 12.63 7.41 -11.10
C SER A 129 12.73 8.20 -9.80
N THR A 130 13.88 8.82 -9.54
CA THR A 130 14.07 9.71 -8.37
C THR A 130 13.15 10.93 -8.41
N GLU A 131 12.71 11.35 -9.60
CA GLU A 131 11.82 12.49 -9.81
C GLU A 131 10.36 12.18 -9.44
N ASP A 132 9.99 10.90 -9.38
CA ASP A 132 8.61 10.50 -9.07
C ASP A 132 8.16 11.01 -7.70
N LEU A 133 9.02 10.95 -6.68
CA LEU A 133 8.67 11.43 -5.34
C LEU A 133 8.35 12.92 -5.35
N GLN A 134 9.21 13.73 -5.98
CA GLN A 134 9.01 15.17 -6.09
C GLN A 134 7.73 15.48 -6.88
N ARG A 135 7.56 14.84 -8.05
CA ARG A 135 6.36 15.00 -8.89
C ARG A 135 5.08 14.59 -8.16
N ARG A 136 5.11 13.53 -7.33
CA ARG A 136 3.98 13.09 -6.49
C ARG A 136 3.68 14.10 -5.39
N ALA A 137 4.73 14.61 -4.75
CA ALA A 137 4.62 15.55 -3.64
C ALA A 137 4.14 16.95 -4.05
N ARG A 138 4.43 17.43 -5.27
CA ARG A 138 3.92 18.72 -5.79
C ARG A 138 2.42 18.90 -5.66
N ASN A 139 1.70 17.77 -5.64
CA ASN A 139 0.27 17.73 -5.56
C ASN A 139 -0.25 17.67 -4.13
N ALA A 140 0.59 17.55 -3.10
CA ALA A 140 0.11 17.40 -1.74
C ALA A 140 -0.48 18.70 -1.16
N PRO A 141 -1.47 18.62 -0.26
CA PRO A 141 -1.93 19.78 0.48
C PRO A 141 -0.80 20.41 1.30
N ASP A 142 -0.76 21.74 1.38
CA ASP A 142 0.21 22.45 2.22
C ASP A 142 0.16 21.96 3.68
N GLY A 143 1.32 21.84 4.32
CA GLY A 143 1.40 21.35 5.70
C GLY A 143 0.92 19.90 5.88
N ALA A 144 0.91 19.10 4.82
CA ALA A 144 0.67 17.66 4.94
C ALA A 144 1.77 16.97 5.76
N PHE A 145 1.39 15.91 6.46
CA PHE A 145 2.30 15.06 7.20
C PHE A 145 2.66 13.82 6.38
N LEU A 146 3.88 13.32 6.54
CA LEU A 146 4.29 12.06 5.94
C LEU A 146 3.84 10.89 6.84
N ALA A 147 2.84 10.14 6.38
CA ALA A 147 2.43 8.90 7.00
C ALA A 147 3.20 7.72 6.36
N ILE A 148 3.72 6.83 7.20
CA ILE A 148 4.41 5.61 6.77
C ILE A 148 3.73 4.41 7.44
N ASP A 149 3.43 3.40 6.64
CA ASP A 149 2.78 2.17 7.10
C ASP A 149 3.19 0.99 6.22
N PHE A 150 2.95 -0.24 6.67
CA PHE A 150 3.14 -1.42 5.84
C PHE A 150 1.83 -1.88 5.22
N VAL A 151 1.90 -2.26 3.95
CA VAL A 151 0.81 -2.94 3.27
C VAL A 151 1.20 -4.36 2.92
N MET A 152 0.44 -5.33 3.45
CA MET A 152 0.61 -6.74 3.12
C MET A 152 -0.32 -7.15 1.97
N VAL A 153 0.25 -7.83 0.98
CA VAL A 153 -0.42 -8.39 -0.19
C VAL A 153 -0.37 -9.92 -0.09
N PRO A 154 -1.51 -10.58 0.19
CA PRO A 154 -1.51 -12.03 0.39
C PRO A 154 -1.37 -12.76 -0.94
N HIS A 155 -0.61 -13.85 -0.93
CA HIS A 155 -0.42 -14.74 -2.07
C HIS A 155 -0.70 -16.19 -1.67
N ALA A 156 -1.17 -16.98 -2.64
CA ALA A 156 -1.32 -18.43 -2.48
C ALA A 156 -0.08 -19.21 -2.97
N ALA A 157 0.71 -18.61 -3.88
CA ALA A 157 1.86 -19.27 -4.50
C ALA A 157 3.15 -19.01 -3.69
N ARG A 158 3.90 -20.08 -3.41
CA ARG A 158 5.20 -20.02 -2.70
C ARG A 158 6.40 -19.77 -3.61
N THR A 159 6.21 -19.83 -4.93
CA THR A 159 7.29 -19.78 -5.93
C THR A 159 7.54 -18.39 -6.49
N MET A 160 6.86 -17.36 -5.97
CA MET A 160 7.11 -15.97 -6.31
C MET A 160 8.26 -15.45 -5.43
N GLU A 161 9.23 -14.76 -6.03
CA GLU A 161 10.37 -14.17 -5.32
C GLU A 161 9.89 -13.19 -4.24
N GLY A 162 10.60 -13.13 -3.12
CA GLY A 162 10.30 -12.23 -2.01
C GLY A 162 9.04 -12.56 -1.21
N VAL A 163 8.24 -13.58 -1.60
CA VAL A 163 7.10 -14.02 -0.80
C VAL A 163 7.59 -14.70 0.47
N ASN A 164 7.05 -14.26 1.62
CA ASN A 164 7.32 -14.91 2.89
C ASN A 164 6.06 -15.02 3.76
N TYR A 165 6.18 -15.77 4.85
CA TYR A 165 5.20 -15.80 5.92
C TYR A 165 5.34 -14.58 6.82
N HIS A 166 4.25 -13.82 6.93
CA HIS A 166 4.14 -12.67 7.81
C HIS A 166 3.14 -12.98 8.92
N TYR A 167 3.58 -12.80 10.17
CA TYR A 167 2.70 -12.89 11.33
C TYR A 167 1.84 -11.62 11.40
N SER A 168 0.52 -11.78 11.33
CA SER A 168 -0.39 -10.69 11.63
C SER A 168 -0.74 -10.68 13.13
N GLY A 169 -0.99 -9.50 13.70
CA GLY A 169 -1.48 -9.36 15.08
C GLY A 169 -2.84 -10.05 15.35
N GLN A 170 -3.49 -10.59 14.31
CA GLN A 170 -4.71 -11.41 14.40
C GLN A 170 -4.41 -12.93 14.45
N ALA A 171 -3.19 -13.32 14.85
CA ALA A 171 -2.75 -14.72 15.00
C ALA A 171 -2.84 -15.58 13.73
N GLN A 172 -2.99 -14.98 12.54
CA GLN A 172 -2.91 -15.67 11.26
C GLN A 172 -1.58 -15.35 10.59
N THR A 173 -0.78 -16.38 10.34
CA THR A 173 0.38 -16.29 9.46
C THR A 173 -0.11 -16.25 8.02
N ARG A 174 0.21 -15.19 7.28
CA ARG A 174 -0.18 -15.05 5.88
C ARG A 174 1.06 -15.09 5.00
N LEU A 175 1.00 -15.93 3.98
CA LEU A 175 1.97 -15.95 2.90
C LEU A 175 1.70 -14.73 2.02
N GLY A 176 2.70 -13.90 1.75
CA GLY A 176 2.49 -12.68 0.97
C GLY A 176 3.75 -11.88 0.71
N HIS A 177 3.56 -10.76 0.02
CA HIS A 177 4.52 -9.67 -0.08
C HIS A 177 4.16 -8.58 0.93
N GLN A 178 5.17 -7.85 1.40
CA GLN A 178 4.99 -6.66 2.21
C GLN A 178 5.62 -5.48 1.49
N PHE A 179 4.95 -4.34 1.51
CA PHE A 179 5.47 -3.10 0.97
C PHE A 179 5.49 -2.03 2.07
N THR A 180 6.54 -1.22 2.08
CA THR A 180 6.60 0.03 2.83
C THR A 180 5.87 1.10 2.02
N SER A 181 4.76 1.59 2.55
CA SER A 181 3.92 2.61 1.94
C SER A 181 4.24 3.96 2.55
N ALA A 182 4.32 5.00 1.73
CA ALA A 182 4.44 6.38 2.18
C ALA A 182 3.40 7.27 1.49
N ALA A 183 2.75 8.13 2.27
CA ALA A 183 1.76 9.07 1.75
C ALA A 183 1.79 10.40 2.49
N LEU A 184 1.51 11.49 1.77
CA LEU A 184 1.26 12.79 2.37
C LEU A 184 -0.23 12.90 2.72
N VAL A 185 -0.50 13.20 3.99
CA VAL A 185 -1.87 13.22 4.53
C VAL A 185 -2.13 14.52 5.29
N ARG A 186 -3.34 15.06 5.12
CA ARG A 186 -3.83 16.22 5.87
C ARG A 186 -5.28 15.98 6.27
N PHE A 187 -5.65 16.42 7.47
CA PHE A 187 -6.99 16.18 7.99
C PHE A 187 -8.05 16.89 7.14
N GLY A 188 -9.02 16.13 6.64
CA GLY A 188 -10.09 16.65 5.78
C GLY A 188 -9.75 16.69 4.29
N GLU A 189 -8.53 16.36 3.91
CA GLU A 189 -8.06 16.37 2.51
C GLU A 189 -7.89 14.95 1.96
N ASP A 190 -7.87 14.81 0.63
CA ASP A 190 -7.55 13.55 -0.01
C ASP A 190 -6.04 13.21 0.17
N PRO A 191 -5.71 11.96 0.57
CA PRO A 191 -4.33 11.56 0.81
C PRO A 191 -3.58 11.35 -0.51
N VAL A 192 -2.29 11.69 -0.54
CA VAL A 192 -1.44 11.59 -1.73
C VAL A 192 -0.37 10.50 -1.54
N PRO A 193 -0.48 9.34 -2.22
CA PRO A 193 0.55 8.32 -2.15
C PRO A 193 1.83 8.80 -2.82
N LEU A 194 2.96 8.54 -2.16
CA LEU A 194 4.29 8.85 -2.68
C LEU A 194 4.99 7.60 -3.22
N LEU A 195 4.94 6.48 -2.49
CA LEU A 195 5.61 5.26 -2.91
C LEU A 195 5.02 4.03 -2.23
N GLU A 196 5.37 2.89 -2.80
CA GLU A 196 5.18 1.56 -2.24
C GLU A 196 6.44 0.73 -2.53
N ARG A 197 7.35 0.67 -1.57
CA ARG A 197 8.64 -0.01 -1.72
C ARG A 197 8.53 -1.46 -1.29
N PHE A 198 9.05 -2.37 -2.11
CA PHE A 198 9.08 -3.77 -1.75
C PHE A 198 9.94 -4.01 -0.50
N LYS A 199 9.39 -4.75 0.47
CA LYS A 199 10.07 -5.11 1.71
C LYS A 199 10.33 -6.61 1.76
N VAL A 200 11.59 -6.99 1.68
CA VAL A 200 12.02 -8.38 1.88
C VAL A 200 12.13 -8.73 3.36
N SER A 201 11.99 -10.03 3.66
CA SER A 201 12.30 -10.57 4.97
C SER A 201 13.79 -10.81 5.14
N GLN A 202 14.24 -10.98 6.39
CA GLN A 202 15.63 -11.31 6.70
C GLN A 202 16.09 -12.61 6.04
N ALA A 203 15.19 -13.58 5.80
CA ALA A 203 15.56 -14.84 5.16
C ALA A 203 15.73 -14.71 3.63
N LEU A 204 15.22 -13.63 3.02
CA LEU A 204 15.17 -13.45 1.57
C LEU A 204 15.97 -12.23 1.09
N HIS A 205 16.82 -11.67 1.96
CA HIS A 205 17.58 -10.49 1.61
C HIS A 205 18.68 -10.78 0.58
N THR A 206 18.95 -9.80 -0.26
CA THR A 206 20.04 -9.80 -1.22
C THR A 206 20.72 -8.43 -1.20
N GLU A 207 21.79 -8.26 -1.97
CA GLU A 207 22.42 -6.94 -2.15
C GLU A 207 21.45 -5.93 -2.79
N ARG A 208 20.71 -6.36 -3.82
CA ARG A 208 19.68 -5.54 -4.49
C ARG A 208 18.47 -5.27 -3.61
N TYR A 209 18.06 -6.25 -2.79
CA TYR A 209 16.92 -6.13 -1.89
C TYR A 209 17.37 -6.37 -0.45
N PRO A 210 17.94 -5.35 0.21
CA PRO A 210 18.44 -5.51 1.56
C PRO A 210 17.30 -5.58 2.58
N TYR A 211 17.46 -6.44 3.59
CA TYR A 211 16.56 -6.45 4.73
C TYR A 211 16.81 -5.23 5.61
N ARG A 212 15.73 -4.54 5.95
CA ARG A 212 15.70 -3.49 6.95
C ARG A 212 14.64 -3.81 7.99
N THR A 213 14.90 -3.48 9.25
CA THR A 213 13.86 -3.45 10.29
C THR A 213 12.81 -2.37 9.97
N ALA A 214 11.69 -2.35 10.70
CA ALA A 214 10.65 -1.35 10.46
C ALA A 214 11.17 0.09 10.60
N THR A 215 11.94 0.36 11.66
CA THR A 215 12.55 1.67 11.88
C THR A 215 13.58 2.04 10.81
N GLN A 216 14.38 1.08 10.34
CA GLN A 216 15.33 1.33 9.24
C GLN A 216 14.63 1.60 7.90
N GLU A 217 13.51 0.91 7.61
CA GLU A 217 12.68 1.23 6.43
C GLU A 217 12.10 2.63 6.52
N MET A 218 11.57 3.01 7.69
CA MET A 218 11.05 4.37 7.92
C MET A 218 12.15 5.41 7.70
N ILE A 219 13.33 5.24 8.30
CA ILE A 219 14.47 6.15 8.12
C ILE A 219 14.83 6.29 6.63
N HIS A 220 14.93 5.16 5.92
CA HIS A 220 15.27 5.14 4.51
C HIS A 220 14.24 5.91 3.65
N VAL A 221 12.93 5.66 3.86
CA VAL A 221 11.86 6.40 3.18
C VAL A 221 11.89 7.89 3.48
N VAL A 222 12.13 8.28 4.74
CA VAL A 222 12.21 9.70 5.10
C VAL A 222 13.42 10.35 4.43
N GLN A 223 14.58 9.68 4.39
CA GLN A 223 15.77 10.17 3.71
C GLN A 223 15.53 10.38 2.20
N ASP A 224 14.83 9.45 1.54
CA ASP A 224 14.47 9.61 0.13
C ASP A 224 13.54 10.83 -0.08
N CYS A 225 12.56 11.00 0.79
CA CYS A 225 11.66 12.16 0.73
C CYS A 225 12.41 13.48 0.95
N LEU A 226 13.34 13.53 1.91
CA LEU A 226 14.17 14.72 2.14
C LEU A 226 15.07 15.01 0.93
N THR A 227 15.70 13.99 0.37
CA THR A 227 16.57 14.12 -0.81
C THR A 227 15.79 14.61 -2.02
N ALA A 228 14.56 14.15 -2.20
CA ALA A 228 13.66 14.60 -3.27
C ALA A 228 12.95 15.95 -2.98
N GLY A 229 13.27 16.62 -1.87
CA GLY A 229 12.67 17.91 -1.52
C GLY A 229 11.17 17.85 -1.21
N VAL A 230 10.67 16.71 -0.73
CA VAL A 230 9.26 16.51 -0.40
C VAL A 230 8.88 17.38 0.83
N PRO A 231 7.93 18.33 0.70
CA PRO A 231 7.51 19.13 1.83
C PRO A 231 6.68 18.28 2.81
N MET A 232 7.06 18.30 4.08
CA MET A 232 6.33 17.60 5.14
C MET A 232 6.33 18.39 6.44
N ALA A 233 5.16 18.50 7.09
CA ALA A 233 5.01 19.16 8.40
C ALA A 233 5.51 18.29 9.57
N GLY A 234 5.77 17.01 9.32
CA GLY A 234 6.23 16.03 10.30
C GLY A 234 5.84 14.61 9.91
N LEU A 235 6.18 13.67 10.78
CA LEU A 235 5.98 12.23 10.57
C LEU A 235 4.79 11.70 11.39
N LEU A 236 3.98 10.82 10.78
CA LEU A 236 2.89 10.09 11.45
C LEU A 236 3.15 8.59 11.35
N LEU A 237 3.40 7.95 12.50
CA LEU A 237 3.85 6.57 12.55
C LEU A 237 2.96 5.71 13.45
N ASP A 238 2.72 4.45 13.05
CA ASP A 238 2.14 3.47 13.96
C ASP A 238 3.20 2.87 14.91
N GLY A 239 2.76 2.11 15.91
CA GLY A 239 3.59 1.58 16.98
C GLY A 239 4.55 0.47 16.56
N GLU A 240 4.52 0.07 15.28
CA GLU A 240 5.54 -0.79 14.68
C GLU A 240 6.86 -0.02 14.42
N PHE A 241 6.77 1.29 14.14
CA PHE A 241 7.92 2.14 13.83
C PHE A 241 8.45 2.92 15.04
N GLY A 242 7.63 3.04 16.09
CA GLY A 242 7.86 3.87 17.29
C GLY A 242 8.86 3.36 18.31
N ARG A 243 10.10 3.09 17.88
CA ARG A 243 11.23 2.78 18.77
C ARG A 243 12.08 4.03 19.03
N ASP A 244 12.96 3.93 20.02
CA ASP A 244 13.92 4.98 20.39
C ASP A 244 14.75 5.49 19.20
N ALA A 245 15.15 4.60 18.29
CA ALA A 245 15.86 4.98 17.07
C ALA A 245 15.05 5.94 16.15
N ALA A 246 13.71 5.84 16.11
CA ALA A 246 12.88 6.76 15.34
C ALA A 246 12.86 8.16 15.96
N VAL A 247 12.85 8.24 17.30
CA VAL A 247 12.91 9.49 18.07
C VAL A 247 14.29 10.15 17.88
N THR A 248 15.36 9.38 18.01
CA THR A 248 16.73 9.85 17.79
C THR A 248 16.90 10.43 16.38
N PHE A 249 16.49 9.68 15.35
CA PHE A 249 16.52 10.15 13.96
C PHE A 249 15.72 11.43 13.77
N SER A 250 14.48 11.46 14.26
CA SER A 250 13.60 12.63 14.17
C SER A 250 14.25 13.88 14.79
N ARG A 251 14.95 13.72 15.93
CA ARG A 251 15.65 14.84 16.58
C ARG A 251 16.87 15.30 15.78
N GLN A 252 17.69 14.36 15.29
CA GLN A 252 18.88 14.66 14.49
C GLN A 252 18.55 15.44 13.22
N HIS A 253 17.41 15.14 12.59
CA HIS A 253 16.96 15.79 11.37
C HIS A 253 15.94 16.93 11.61
N GLN A 254 15.65 17.27 12.87
CA GLN A 254 14.68 18.30 13.26
C GLN A 254 13.28 18.10 12.63
N ILE A 255 12.86 16.84 12.48
CA ILE A 255 11.54 16.50 11.94
C ILE A 255 10.63 16.12 13.11
N PRO A 256 9.56 16.87 13.40
CA PRO A 256 8.66 16.50 14.47
C PRO A 256 7.88 15.24 14.08
N VAL A 257 7.64 14.37 15.06
CA VAL A 257 6.97 13.09 14.86
C VAL A 257 5.84 12.89 15.86
N LEU A 258 4.75 12.29 15.39
CA LEU A 258 3.65 11.79 16.20
C LEU A 258 3.52 10.27 16.00
N ILE A 259 3.82 9.49 17.05
CA ILE A 259 3.90 8.03 16.97
C ILE A 259 2.89 7.37 17.89
N ARG A 260 2.24 6.30 17.42
CA ARG A 260 1.47 5.42 18.31
C ARG A 260 2.40 4.69 19.27
N ALA A 261 2.07 4.76 20.54
CA ALA A 261 2.80 4.11 21.61
C ALA A 261 2.09 2.87 22.15
N LYS A 262 2.88 1.90 22.61
CA LYS A 262 2.37 0.71 23.31
C LYS A 262 2.19 1.00 24.80
N ALA A 263 1.13 0.44 25.39
CA ALA A 263 0.78 0.66 26.79
C ALA A 263 1.88 0.20 27.77
N ASN A 264 2.65 -0.83 27.40
CA ASN A 264 3.74 -1.37 28.22
C ASN A 264 5.04 -0.57 28.11
N MET A 265 5.09 0.52 27.34
CA MET A 265 6.30 1.32 27.24
C MET A 265 6.52 2.12 28.53
N THR A 266 7.76 2.15 29.01
CA THR A 266 8.16 2.85 30.24
C THR A 266 8.66 4.28 29.95
N VAL A 267 8.21 5.23 30.77
CA VAL A 267 8.59 6.65 30.76
C VAL A 267 8.92 7.13 32.17
N GLN A 268 9.71 8.19 32.28
CA GLN A 268 9.88 8.95 33.51
C GLN A 268 8.89 10.11 33.53
N PHE A 269 8.09 10.19 34.59
CA PHE A 269 7.12 11.25 34.85
C PHE A 269 7.25 11.69 36.30
N GLU A 270 7.48 12.99 36.54
CA GLU A 270 7.64 13.56 37.89
C GLU A 270 8.67 12.82 38.77
N GLY A 271 9.75 12.31 38.17
CA GLY A 271 10.81 11.56 38.85
C GLY A 271 10.54 10.06 39.02
N GLU A 272 9.35 9.57 38.68
CA GLU A 272 8.98 8.16 38.77
C GLU A 272 9.03 7.46 37.40
N SER A 273 9.48 6.21 37.38
CA SER A 273 9.48 5.36 36.19
C SER A 273 8.19 4.54 36.12
N LEU A 274 7.32 4.85 35.16
CA LEU A 274 5.99 4.26 35.00
C LEU A 274 5.78 3.73 33.59
N THR A 275 5.01 2.65 33.44
CA THR A 275 4.46 2.29 32.13
C THR A 275 3.37 3.27 31.74
N LEU A 276 3.14 3.49 30.44
CA LEU A 276 2.01 4.30 29.97
C LEU A 276 0.67 3.78 30.49
N ASP A 277 0.54 2.46 30.65
CA ASP A 277 -0.62 1.85 31.27
C ASP A 277 -0.82 2.32 32.72
N ALA A 278 0.21 2.27 33.54
CA ALA A 278 0.18 2.76 34.92
C ALA A 278 -0.09 4.27 34.97
N LEU A 279 0.59 5.05 34.13
CA LEU A 279 0.39 6.49 34.01
C LEU A 279 -1.06 6.85 33.67
N SER A 280 -1.70 6.09 32.77
CA SER A 280 -3.09 6.33 32.38
C SER A 280 -4.10 6.16 33.52
N ARG A 281 -3.79 5.36 34.55
CA ARG A 281 -4.66 5.18 35.72
C ARG A 281 -4.71 6.43 36.59
N GLN A 282 -3.66 7.24 36.57
CA GLN A 282 -3.64 8.55 37.24
C GLN A 282 -4.50 9.59 36.49
N PHE A 283 -4.71 9.38 35.18
CA PHE A 283 -5.49 10.27 34.31
C PHE A 283 -6.64 9.53 33.62
N PRO A 284 -7.66 9.07 34.38
CA PRO A 284 -8.86 8.48 33.83
C PRO A 284 -9.62 9.51 32.95
N PRO A 285 -10.60 9.07 32.14
CA PRO A 285 -11.30 9.94 31.19
C PRO A 285 -11.83 11.25 31.81
N GLU A 286 -12.34 11.20 33.04
CA GLU A 286 -12.93 12.33 33.75
C GLU A 286 -11.90 13.44 34.04
N ARG A 287 -10.62 13.08 34.19
CA ARG A 287 -9.50 14.01 34.38
C ARG A 287 -8.87 14.49 33.07
N CYS A 288 -9.43 14.09 31.92
CA CYS A 288 -8.95 14.44 30.59
C CYS A 288 -9.92 15.42 29.89
N HIS A 289 -9.38 16.32 29.08
CA HIS A 289 -10.18 17.32 28.35
C HIS A 289 -10.94 16.68 27.18
N LEU A 290 -12.22 17.00 27.01
CA LEU A 290 -13.04 16.50 25.91
C LEU A 290 -12.85 17.31 24.63
N TYR A 291 -12.35 16.67 23.58
CA TYR A 291 -12.32 17.19 22.22
C TYR A 291 -13.54 16.68 21.46
N ALA A 292 -14.63 17.47 21.51
CA ALA A 292 -15.93 17.10 20.94
C ALA A 292 -15.88 16.74 19.45
N GLU A 293 -15.02 17.42 18.67
CA GLU A 293 -14.78 17.14 17.23
C GLU A 293 -14.45 15.66 16.96
N PHE A 294 -13.80 14.99 17.90
CA PHE A 294 -13.39 13.59 17.78
C PHE A 294 -14.16 12.65 18.70
N GLY A 295 -14.94 13.17 19.64
CA GLY A 295 -15.51 12.40 20.75
C GLY A 295 -14.44 11.78 21.65
N TRP A 296 -13.26 12.40 21.76
CA TRP A 296 -12.11 11.87 22.50
C TRP A 296 -11.80 12.71 23.72
N ARG A 297 -11.37 12.07 24.80
CA ARG A 297 -10.84 12.77 25.99
C ARG A 297 -9.34 12.62 26.03
N VAL A 298 -8.61 13.73 26.16
CA VAL A 298 -7.15 13.73 26.02
C VAL A 298 -6.45 14.51 27.11
N ARG A 299 -5.32 13.98 27.58
CA ARG A 299 -4.34 14.66 28.43
C ARG A 299 -2.98 14.61 27.76
N ARG A 300 -2.31 15.76 27.62
CA ARG A 300 -0.91 15.87 27.20
C ARG A 300 -0.03 16.01 28.45
N LEU A 301 1.03 15.24 28.53
CA LEU A 301 1.96 15.22 29.67
C LEU A 301 3.41 15.22 29.15
N PRO A 302 4.29 16.09 29.67
CA PRO A 302 5.71 15.99 29.40
C PRO A 302 6.28 14.77 30.13
N VAL A 303 7.10 13.98 29.44
CA VAL A 303 7.79 12.82 29.99
C VAL A 303 9.23 12.77 29.50
N VAL A 304 10.05 11.93 30.12
CA VAL A 304 11.43 11.69 29.72
C VAL A 304 11.67 10.21 29.49
N ARG A 305 12.54 9.88 28.52
CA ARG A 305 13.19 8.56 28.38
C ARG A 305 14.67 8.76 28.12
N GLU A 306 15.39 7.64 27.92
CA GLU A 306 16.80 7.64 27.51
C GLU A 306 17.05 8.51 26.27
N VAL A 307 16.10 8.52 25.34
CA VAL A 307 16.12 9.38 24.15
C VAL A 307 15.75 10.84 24.43
N GLY A 308 15.68 11.29 25.68
CA GLY A 308 15.36 12.67 26.08
C GLY A 308 13.87 12.94 26.33
N GLY A 309 13.53 14.22 26.49
CA GLY A 309 12.17 14.69 26.80
C GLY A 309 11.26 14.77 25.57
N PHE A 310 9.98 14.47 25.75
CA PHE A 310 8.91 14.59 24.75
C PHE A 310 7.53 14.53 25.44
N ASP A 311 6.45 14.70 24.68
CA ASP A 311 5.10 14.64 25.23
C ASP A 311 4.41 13.30 24.95
N VAL A 312 3.62 12.84 25.94
CA VAL A 312 2.64 11.77 25.78
C VAL A 312 1.25 12.36 25.72
N LEU A 313 0.45 11.94 24.74
CA LEU A 313 -0.99 12.15 24.73
C LEU A 313 -1.66 10.85 25.18
N ILE A 314 -2.31 10.89 26.34
CA ILE A 314 -3.23 9.84 26.79
C ILE A 314 -4.58 10.14 26.14
N VAL A 315 -5.01 9.30 25.20
CA VAL A 315 -6.24 9.48 24.44
C VAL A 315 -7.25 8.41 24.82
N TRP A 316 -8.38 8.83 25.35
CA TRP A 316 -9.53 7.99 25.65
C TRP A 316 -10.60 8.15 24.55
N ARG A 317 -11.09 7.04 24.01
CA ARG A 317 -12.19 6.99 23.04
C ARG A 317 -13.24 5.98 23.47
N LYS A 318 -14.50 6.22 23.14
CA LYS A 318 -15.55 5.21 23.33
C LYS A 318 -15.50 4.15 22.23
N LEU A 319 -15.48 2.88 22.60
CA LEU A 319 -15.71 1.73 21.74
C LEU A 319 -16.80 0.88 22.37
N HIS A 320 -17.89 0.63 21.65
CA HIS A 320 -19.06 -0.12 22.18
C HIS A 320 -19.61 0.44 23.51
N GLY A 321 -19.56 1.76 23.68
CA GLY A 321 -20.01 2.44 24.90
C GLY A 321 -18.96 2.57 26.00
N GLU A 322 -17.87 1.80 25.94
CA GLU A 322 -16.81 1.76 26.95
C GLU A 322 -15.61 2.63 26.58
N TRP A 323 -14.99 3.26 27.59
CA TRP A 323 -13.77 4.03 27.39
C TRP A 323 -12.57 3.10 27.22
N THR A 324 -11.94 3.22 26.05
CA THR A 324 -10.69 2.55 25.73
C THR A 324 -9.60 3.59 25.54
N ARG A 325 -8.39 3.28 26.02
CA ARG A 325 -7.25 4.19 25.94
C ARG A 325 -6.29 3.83 24.84
N PHE A 326 -5.59 4.85 24.38
CA PHE A 326 -4.38 4.71 23.65
C PHE A 326 -3.43 5.88 23.85
N PHE A 327 -2.21 5.73 23.36
CA PHE A 327 -1.12 6.65 23.65
C PHE A 327 -0.47 7.13 22.36
N LEU A 328 -0.17 8.42 22.28
CA LEU A 328 0.66 8.98 21.22
C LEU A 328 1.88 9.65 21.85
N PHE A 329 3.04 9.54 21.21
CA PHE A 329 4.19 10.39 21.50
C PHE A 329 4.29 11.50 20.51
N SER A 330 4.54 12.70 21.02
CA SER A 330 4.69 13.91 20.23
C SER A 330 6.05 14.52 20.50
N MET A 331 6.81 14.74 19.43
CA MET A 331 7.97 15.63 19.44
C MET A 331 7.66 17.04 18.95
N PHE A 332 6.39 17.34 18.65
CA PHE A 332 5.97 18.70 18.34
C PHE A 332 6.11 19.59 19.57
N GLY A 333 6.47 20.86 19.35
CA GLY A 333 6.60 21.86 20.41
C GLY A 333 5.32 22.07 21.22
N SER A 334 5.47 22.71 22.38
CA SER A 334 4.35 23.02 23.29
C SER A 334 3.36 24.03 22.70
N ASP A 335 3.80 24.81 21.70
CA ASP A 335 3.00 25.74 20.90
C ASP A 335 1.96 25.02 20.02
N VAL A 336 2.23 23.78 19.60
CA VAL A 336 1.28 22.99 18.81
C VAL A 336 0.14 22.50 19.70
N THR A 337 -1.08 22.94 19.40
CA THR A 337 -2.25 22.54 20.21
C THR A 337 -2.53 21.04 20.13
N VAL A 338 -3.07 20.46 21.22
CA VAL A 338 -3.54 19.07 21.22
C VAL A 338 -4.57 18.82 20.11
N ARG A 339 -5.46 19.78 19.83
CA ARG A 339 -6.42 19.66 18.72
C ARG A 339 -5.71 19.43 17.38
N SER A 340 -4.64 20.18 17.10
CA SER A 340 -3.83 20.00 15.88
C SER A 340 -3.18 18.62 15.80
N LEU A 341 -2.63 18.13 16.93
CA LEU A 341 -2.06 16.78 17.01
C LEU A 341 -3.11 15.69 16.77
N LEU A 342 -4.34 15.85 17.28
CA LEU A 342 -5.43 14.91 17.04
C LEU A 342 -5.90 14.92 15.58
N ARG A 343 -5.94 16.10 14.93
CA ARG A 343 -6.21 16.20 13.48
C ARG A 343 -5.13 15.48 12.68
N ALA A 344 -3.86 15.73 12.99
CA ALA A 344 -2.73 15.04 12.35
C ALA A 344 -2.86 13.52 12.52
N TRP A 345 -3.10 13.04 13.74
CA TRP A 345 -3.30 11.62 14.00
C TRP A 345 -4.48 11.01 13.24
N LYS A 346 -5.60 11.73 13.15
CA LYS A 346 -6.76 11.31 12.34
C LYS A 346 -6.43 11.26 10.85
N ALA A 347 -5.62 12.20 10.35
CA ALA A 347 -5.18 12.22 8.96
C ALA A 347 -4.34 10.98 8.57
N ARG A 348 -3.63 10.37 9.54
CA ARG A 348 -2.88 9.10 9.31
C ARG A 348 -3.76 8.03 8.66
N TRP A 349 -5.06 7.96 9.00
CA TRP A 349 -5.99 7.00 8.40
C TRP A 349 -6.11 7.12 6.87
N GLY A 350 -5.72 8.25 6.29
CA GLY A 350 -5.63 8.43 4.84
C GLY A 350 -4.78 7.36 4.14
N ILE A 351 -3.70 6.89 4.76
CA ILE A 351 -2.88 5.82 4.17
C ILE A 351 -3.63 4.47 4.12
N GLU A 352 -4.49 4.19 5.11
CA GLU A 352 -5.32 2.99 5.09
C GLU A 352 -6.43 3.06 4.03
N VAL A 353 -6.93 4.28 3.73
CA VAL A 353 -7.85 4.51 2.61
C VAL A 353 -7.15 4.19 1.29
N ILE A 354 -5.91 4.67 1.11
CA ILE A 354 -5.06 4.36 -0.05
C ILE A 354 -4.89 2.85 -0.19
N HIS A 355 -4.45 2.15 0.87
CA HIS A 355 -4.23 0.70 0.82
C HIS A 355 -5.48 -0.08 0.46
N ARG A 356 -6.63 0.31 1.01
CA ARG A 356 -7.92 -0.31 0.68
C ARG A 356 -8.23 -0.13 -0.79
N PHE A 357 -8.07 1.07 -1.31
CA PHE A 357 -8.34 1.37 -2.71
C PHE A 357 -7.37 0.63 -3.64
N PHE A 358 -6.07 0.61 -3.31
CA PHE A 358 -5.05 -0.14 -4.04
C PHE A 358 -5.42 -1.61 -4.16
N LYS A 359 -5.82 -2.25 -3.07
CA LYS A 359 -6.19 -3.67 -3.04
C LYS A 359 -7.50 -3.97 -3.76
N GLN A 360 -8.54 -3.17 -3.51
CA GLN A 360 -9.90 -3.46 -3.96
C GLN A 360 -10.19 -2.98 -5.37
N ASN A 361 -9.60 -1.86 -5.78
CA ASN A 361 -9.97 -1.15 -7.00
C ASN A 361 -8.88 -1.16 -8.07
N LEU A 362 -7.61 -1.07 -7.68
CA LEU A 362 -6.47 -0.96 -8.61
C LEU A 362 -5.66 -2.25 -8.75
N GLY A 363 -6.03 -3.30 -8.01
CA GLY A 363 -5.47 -4.63 -8.21
C GLY A 363 -4.06 -4.81 -7.68
N LEU A 364 -3.68 -4.13 -6.59
CA LEU A 364 -2.37 -4.29 -5.94
C LEU A 364 -1.99 -5.76 -5.74
N GLY A 365 -2.93 -6.59 -5.26
CA GLY A 365 -2.71 -8.02 -5.03
C GLY A 365 -3.01 -8.96 -6.18
N ARG A 366 -2.99 -8.46 -7.42
CA ARG A 366 -3.41 -9.24 -8.60
C ARG A 366 -2.28 -9.48 -9.60
N CYS A 367 -1.08 -8.95 -9.35
CA CYS A 367 0.10 -9.26 -10.13
C CYS A 367 0.57 -10.70 -9.86
N HIS A 368 0.62 -11.50 -10.92
CA HIS A 368 1.12 -12.89 -10.86
C HIS A 368 2.54 -13.04 -11.43
N CYS A 369 3.23 -11.93 -11.70
CA CYS A 369 4.64 -11.97 -12.09
C CYS A 369 5.49 -12.53 -10.96
N ARG A 370 6.50 -13.34 -11.29
CA ARG A 370 7.26 -14.09 -10.29
C ARG A 370 8.41 -13.31 -9.66
N THR A 371 8.93 -12.29 -10.35
CA THR A 371 10.13 -11.56 -9.94
C THR A 371 9.78 -10.35 -9.07
N ILE A 372 10.64 -9.98 -8.12
CA ILE A 372 10.45 -8.77 -7.30
C ILE A 372 10.34 -7.51 -8.18
N GLN A 373 11.20 -7.35 -9.18
CA GLN A 373 11.18 -6.17 -10.07
C GLN A 373 9.82 -5.96 -10.77
N ALA A 374 9.20 -7.05 -11.21
CA ALA A 374 7.88 -6.97 -11.83
C ALA A 374 6.77 -6.62 -10.83
N GLN A 375 6.92 -6.99 -9.56
CA GLN A 375 6.02 -6.54 -8.51
C GLN A 375 6.20 -5.04 -8.26
N GLU A 376 7.44 -4.56 -8.15
CA GLU A 376 7.73 -3.12 -7.99
C GLU A 376 7.15 -2.29 -9.14
N ASN A 377 7.36 -2.70 -10.38
CA ASN A 377 6.79 -2.03 -11.56
C ASN A 377 5.26 -2.06 -11.59
N TRP A 378 4.65 -3.16 -11.15
CA TRP A 378 3.19 -3.25 -11.03
C TRP A 378 2.66 -2.26 -9.99
N VAL A 379 3.30 -2.21 -8.83
CA VAL A 379 2.87 -1.33 -7.74
C VAL A 379 3.13 0.14 -8.07
N TRP A 380 4.22 0.46 -8.76
CA TRP A 380 4.44 1.78 -9.33
C TRP A 380 3.25 2.21 -10.21
N CYS A 381 2.77 1.32 -11.09
CA CYS A 381 1.58 1.60 -11.91
C CYS A 381 0.32 1.81 -11.04
N VAL A 382 0.16 1.06 -9.94
CA VAL A 382 -0.96 1.24 -9.01
C VAL A 382 -0.95 2.64 -8.40
N VAL A 383 0.22 3.14 -8.00
CA VAL A 383 0.36 4.51 -7.47
C VAL A 383 -0.03 5.52 -8.54
N GLU A 384 0.47 5.40 -9.77
CA GLU A 384 0.12 6.31 -10.87
C GLU A 384 -1.36 6.25 -11.26
N ALA A 385 -1.97 5.06 -11.27
CA ALA A 385 -3.40 4.91 -11.49
C ALA A 385 -4.20 5.67 -10.42
N PHE A 386 -3.79 5.58 -9.15
CA PHE A 386 -4.43 6.36 -8.08
C PHE A 386 -4.26 7.87 -8.25
N ARG A 387 -3.08 8.33 -8.70
CA ARG A 387 -2.88 9.74 -9.01
C ARG A 387 -3.84 10.25 -10.08
N ALA A 388 -4.11 9.45 -11.11
CA ALA A 388 -5.10 9.79 -12.13
C ALA A 388 -6.51 9.93 -11.51
N VAL A 389 -6.87 9.08 -10.54
CA VAL A 389 -8.12 9.20 -9.77
C VAL A 389 -8.14 10.48 -8.92
N LEU A 390 -7.03 10.78 -8.22
CA LEU A 390 -6.91 11.99 -7.40
C LEU A 390 -7.07 13.27 -8.21
N ARG A 391 -6.46 13.32 -9.41
CA ARG A 391 -6.59 14.47 -10.32
C ARG A 391 -8.05 14.79 -10.60
N VAL A 392 -8.84 13.77 -10.99
CA VAL A 392 -10.29 13.94 -11.21
C VAL A 392 -11.01 14.44 -9.96
N ARG A 393 -10.66 13.94 -8.76
CA ARG A 393 -11.30 14.39 -7.52
C ARG A 393 -11.04 15.85 -7.19
N ARG A 394 -9.92 16.41 -7.64
CA ARG A 394 -9.56 17.81 -7.44
C ARG A 394 -10.25 18.71 -8.45
N GLU A 395 -10.29 18.27 -9.70
CA GLU A 395 -11.02 18.95 -10.77
C GLU A 395 -12.53 18.98 -10.50
N VAL A 396 -13.05 17.93 -9.85
CA VAL A 396 -14.47 17.81 -9.51
C VAL A 396 -14.65 17.52 -8.01
N PRO A 397 -14.57 18.55 -7.14
CA PRO A 397 -14.72 18.38 -5.70
C PRO A 397 -16.04 17.68 -5.34
N GLY A 398 -15.98 16.75 -4.38
CA GLY A 398 -17.16 16.01 -3.89
C GLY A 398 -17.56 14.79 -4.73
N VAL A 399 -16.94 14.56 -5.90
CA VAL A 399 -17.13 13.31 -6.65
C VAL A 399 -16.75 12.11 -5.78
N THR A 400 -17.39 10.95 -5.97
CA THR A 400 -17.00 9.74 -5.25
C THR A 400 -15.73 9.13 -5.83
N TRP A 401 -14.98 8.38 -5.02
CA TRP A 401 -13.80 7.63 -5.49
C TRP A 401 -14.09 6.71 -6.68
N ARG A 402 -15.27 6.10 -6.73
CA ARG A 402 -15.68 5.22 -7.83
C ARG A 402 -15.94 6.00 -9.11
N ALA A 403 -16.67 7.11 -9.03
CA ALA A 403 -16.93 7.95 -10.19
C ALA A 403 -15.64 8.60 -10.71
N ALA A 404 -14.75 9.04 -9.82
CA ALA A 404 -13.43 9.53 -10.20
C ALA A 404 -12.59 8.46 -10.91
N GLN A 405 -12.62 7.20 -10.45
CA GLN A 405 -11.95 6.08 -11.12
C GLN A 405 -12.51 5.85 -12.53
N GLN A 406 -13.83 5.88 -12.69
CA GLN A 406 -14.48 5.70 -13.99
C GLN A 406 -14.09 6.81 -14.96
N GLN A 407 -14.11 8.07 -14.51
CA GLN A 407 -13.69 9.20 -15.34
C GLN A 407 -12.20 9.14 -15.68
N ALA A 408 -11.34 8.77 -14.72
CA ALA A 408 -9.92 8.58 -14.97
C ALA A 408 -9.67 7.45 -16.00
N ALA A 409 -10.45 6.37 -15.94
CA ALA A 409 -10.40 5.29 -16.93
C ALA A 409 -10.79 5.79 -18.33
N LEU A 410 -11.90 6.53 -18.47
CA LEU A 410 -12.32 7.13 -19.73
C LEU A 410 -11.26 8.07 -20.30
N ASN A 411 -10.64 8.88 -19.44
CA ASN A 411 -9.55 9.77 -19.85
C ASN A 411 -8.33 8.97 -20.34
N ALA A 412 -7.95 7.91 -19.62
CA ALA A 412 -6.82 7.06 -19.98
C ALA A 412 -7.05 6.27 -21.30
N GLU A 413 -8.26 5.75 -21.51
CA GLU A 413 -8.63 5.02 -22.73
C GLU A 413 -8.58 5.88 -23.97
N LYS A 414 -8.96 7.16 -23.89
CA LYS A 414 -8.80 8.09 -25.02
C LYS A 414 -7.35 8.11 -25.50
N TYR A 415 -6.38 8.14 -24.59
CA TYR A 415 -4.96 8.15 -24.97
C TYR A 415 -4.50 6.83 -25.57
N VAL A 416 -4.86 5.70 -24.97
CA VAL A 416 -4.48 4.37 -25.45
C VAL A 416 -5.12 4.05 -26.82
N LEU A 417 -6.34 4.51 -27.08
CA LEU A 417 -7.11 4.18 -28.28
C LEU A 417 -6.94 5.17 -29.43
N THR A 418 -6.73 6.47 -29.13
CA THR A 418 -6.68 7.51 -30.18
C THR A 418 -5.26 7.97 -30.50
N GLY A 419 -4.27 7.67 -29.64
CA GLY A 419 -2.90 8.15 -29.81
C GLY A 419 -2.75 9.67 -29.77
N LEU A 420 -3.81 10.41 -29.41
CA LEU A 420 -3.78 11.87 -29.26
C LEU A 420 -2.87 12.24 -28.09
N GLU A 421 -2.05 13.28 -28.29
CA GLU A 421 -1.25 13.86 -27.23
C GLU A 421 -2.15 14.33 -26.09
N GLN A 422 -1.66 14.17 -24.87
CA GLN A 422 -2.25 14.89 -23.75
C GLN A 422 -1.92 16.36 -23.96
N ASP A 423 -2.89 17.26 -23.80
CA ASP A 423 -2.61 18.71 -23.72
C ASP A 423 -1.67 19.07 -22.55
N GLU A 424 -1.32 18.09 -21.69
CA GLU A 424 -0.18 18.13 -20.78
C GLU A 424 0.30 16.69 -20.47
N PRO A 425 1.60 16.37 -20.60
CA PRO A 425 2.09 15.01 -20.38
C PRO A 425 1.99 14.58 -18.90
N LEU A 426 1.35 13.44 -18.63
CA LEU A 426 1.40 12.67 -17.39
C LEU A 426 2.83 12.33 -16.94
N LEU A 427 3.81 12.54 -17.82
CA LEU A 427 5.23 12.23 -17.64
C LEU A 427 6.17 13.43 -17.77
N GLU A 428 5.72 14.61 -18.19
CA GLU A 428 6.54 15.82 -18.31
C GLU A 428 5.66 17.06 -18.14
N ALA A 429 5.67 17.66 -16.96
CA ALA A 429 5.32 19.06 -16.77
C ALA A 429 6.06 19.58 -15.53
N ALA A 430 7.11 20.34 -15.82
CA ALA A 430 7.93 21.27 -15.02
C ALA A 430 8.00 21.05 -13.51
#